data_AF-A0A1J3ERU3-F1
#
_entry.id   AF-A0A1J3ERU3-F1
#
_cell.length_a   1.000
_cell.length_b   1.000
_cell.length_c   1.000
_cell.angle_alpha   90.00
_cell.angle_beta   90.00
_cell.angle_gamma   90.00
#
_symmetry.space_group_name_H-M   'P 1'
#
loop_
_entity.id
_entity.type
_entity.pdbx_description
1 polymer ?
#
loop_
_entity_poly.entity_id
_entity_poly.type
_entity_poly.pdbx_seq_one_letter_code
_entity_poly.pdbx_strand_id
1 'polypeptide(L)'
;HVEDGDDPRSSPEKYMKLVLDLEAQGAAIGGIGIQGHIDSPVGSIVCSALDKLSVLGHPIWFTELDVSSSNEYVRGEDLEVMLWEAFAHPAVEGIMLWGFWELSMSRENANLVEGEGEVNEAGKRFLEVKQEWLSHAYGIINDESEFIFRGHHGTYAVEICTPAGIVLKTFVVEKGESPLVLSIDLSSL
;
A
#
# COMPACT_ATOMS: atom_id res chain seq x y z
N HIS A 1 -6.63 10.36 -15.92
CA HIS A 1 -5.99 9.04 -15.84
C HIS A 1 -7.02 7.92 -15.62
N VAL A 2 -6.60 6.66 -15.59
CA VAL A 2 -7.52 5.51 -15.39
C VAL A 2 -8.17 5.58 -14.01
N GLU A 3 -7.43 6.11 -13.05
CA GLU A 3 -7.65 6.06 -11.62
C GLU A 3 -8.36 7.30 -11.05
N ASP A 4 -8.29 8.45 -11.72
CA ASP A 4 -8.91 9.72 -11.27
C ASP A 4 -10.08 10.19 -12.16
N GLY A 5 -10.28 9.58 -13.34
CA GLY A 5 -11.36 9.93 -14.27
C GLY A 5 -11.14 11.21 -15.08
N ASP A 6 -9.97 11.86 -14.97
CA ASP A 6 -9.72 13.18 -15.55
C ASP A 6 -9.23 13.17 -17.02
N ASP A 7 -8.92 11.99 -17.59
CA ASP A 7 -8.57 11.89 -19.02
C ASP A 7 -9.69 11.17 -19.80
N PRO A 8 -10.48 11.84 -20.66
CA PRO A 8 -11.54 11.19 -21.43
C PRO A 8 -11.03 10.12 -22.41
N ARG A 9 -9.73 10.12 -22.72
CA ARG A 9 -9.10 9.12 -23.58
C ARG A 9 -8.72 7.87 -22.80
N SER A 10 -8.58 7.94 -21.48
CA SER A 10 -8.20 6.84 -20.60
C SER A 10 -9.35 6.48 -19.66
N SER A 11 -9.71 5.20 -19.56
CA SER A 11 -10.71 4.76 -18.58
C SER A 11 -10.45 3.32 -18.17
N PRO A 12 -10.95 2.89 -17.00
CA PRO A 12 -10.87 1.49 -16.60
C PRO A 12 -11.41 0.55 -17.67
N GLU A 13 -12.54 0.87 -18.31
CA GLU A 13 -13.17 0.02 -19.33
C GLU A 13 -12.31 -0.13 -20.58
N LYS A 14 -11.64 0.94 -21.01
CA LYS A 14 -10.72 0.88 -22.16
C LYS A 14 -9.49 0.04 -21.83
N TYR A 15 -8.97 0.17 -20.62
CA TYR A 15 -7.82 -0.64 -20.20
C TYR A 15 -8.21 -2.11 -20.04
N MET A 16 -9.37 -2.40 -19.45
CA MET A 16 -9.90 -3.76 -19.38
C MET A 16 -10.05 -4.39 -20.75
N LYS A 17 -10.60 -3.64 -21.72
CA LYS A 17 -10.71 -4.12 -23.09
C LYS A 17 -9.34 -4.46 -23.68
N LEU A 18 -8.33 -3.61 -23.47
CA LEU A 18 -6.96 -3.88 -23.93
C LEU A 18 -6.42 -5.17 -23.33
N VAL A 19 -6.58 -5.39 -22.02
CA VAL A 19 -6.13 -6.61 -21.35
C VAL A 19 -6.81 -7.85 -21.94
N LEU A 20 -8.14 -7.83 -22.06
CA LEU A 20 -8.91 -8.94 -22.65
C LEU A 20 -8.54 -9.21 -24.11
N ASP A 21 -8.33 -8.16 -24.91
CA ASP A 21 -7.92 -8.29 -26.32
C ASP A 21 -6.52 -8.92 -26.44
N LEU A 22 -5.60 -8.63 -25.51
CA LEU A 22 -4.26 -9.24 -25.46
C LEU A 22 -4.34 -10.72 -25.04
N GLU A 23 -5.12 -11.04 -24.01
CA GLU A 23 -5.33 -12.41 -23.56
C GLU A 23 -5.99 -13.27 -24.64
N ALA A 24 -6.98 -12.72 -25.37
CA ALA A 24 -7.62 -13.38 -26.49
C ALA A 24 -6.63 -13.71 -27.64
N GLN A 25 -5.54 -12.95 -27.75
CA GLN A 25 -4.44 -13.20 -28.68
C GLN A 25 -3.37 -14.15 -28.11
N GLY A 26 -3.56 -14.68 -26.90
CA GLY A 26 -2.67 -15.64 -26.26
C GLY A 26 -1.56 -15.00 -25.43
N ALA A 27 -1.63 -13.69 -25.14
CA ALA A 27 -0.68 -13.07 -24.22
C ALA A 27 -0.88 -13.59 -22.80
N ALA A 28 0.21 -13.97 -22.13
CA ALA A 28 0.21 -14.32 -20.72
C ALA A 28 0.32 -13.04 -19.88
N ILE A 29 -0.81 -12.43 -19.55
CA ILE A 29 -0.86 -11.27 -18.66
C ILE A 29 -0.67 -11.74 -17.22
N GLY A 30 0.28 -11.13 -16.51
CA GLY A 30 0.60 -11.45 -15.11
C GLY A 30 0.24 -10.36 -14.11
N GLY A 31 -0.30 -9.22 -14.57
CA GLY A 31 -0.60 -8.07 -13.74
C GLY A 31 -1.03 -6.86 -14.55
N ILE A 32 -1.66 -5.90 -13.86
CA ILE A 32 -2.10 -4.62 -14.39
C ILE A 32 -1.25 -3.52 -13.76
N GLY A 33 -0.48 -2.81 -14.56
CA GLY A 33 0.24 -1.61 -14.12
C GLY A 33 -0.60 -0.36 -14.33
N ILE A 34 -0.77 0.44 -13.29
CA ILE A 34 -1.35 1.79 -13.34
C ILE A 34 -0.21 2.76 -13.04
N GLN A 35 0.01 3.77 -13.88
CA GLN A 35 1.06 4.74 -13.63
C GLN A 35 0.83 5.45 -12.29
N GLY A 36 -0.32 6.09 -12.09
CA GLY A 36 -0.61 6.78 -10.83
C GLY A 36 -0.06 8.20 -10.79
N HIS A 37 -0.03 8.91 -11.92
CA HIS A 37 0.30 10.34 -11.92
C HIS A 37 -0.96 11.14 -11.62
N ILE A 38 -1.12 11.56 -10.37
CA ILE A 38 -2.36 12.14 -9.87
C ILE A 38 -2.22 13.65 -9.70
N ASP A 39 -3.31 14.37 -9.94
CA ASP A 39 -3.42 15.81 -9.64
C ASP A 39 -4.45 16.11 -8.54
N SER A 40 -5.62 15.45 -8.56
CA SER A 40 -6.69 15.70 -7.59
C SER A 40 -7.56 14.44 -7.41
N PRO A 41 -7.14 13.47 -6.59
CA PRO A 41 -7.84 12.22 -6.43
C PRO A 41 -9.17 12.40 -5.68
N VAL A 42 -10.17 11.63 -6.10
CA VAL A 42 -11.41 11.44 -5.34
C VAL A 42 -11.49 9.97 -4.96
N GLY A 43 -11.44 9.67 -3.66
CA GLY A 43 -11.32 8.29 -3.18
C GLY A 43 -12.36 7.33 -3.76
N SER A 44 -13.61 7.76 -3.88
CA SER A 44 -14.67 6.94 -4.48
C SER A 44 -14.48 6.66 -5.98
N ILE A 45 -13.81 7.54 -6.73
CA ILE A 45 -13.47 7.32 -8.14
C ILE A 45 -12.31 6.32 -8.24
N VAL A 46 -11.28 6.49 -7.42
CA VAL A 46 -10.13 5.56 -7.34
C VAL A 46 -10.62 4.16 -6.98
N CYS A 47 -11.42 4.04 -5.92
CA CYS A 47 -12.06 2.80 -5.50
C CYS A 47 -12.86 2.17 -6.64
N SER A 48 -13.73 2.94 -7.31
CA SER A 48 -14.53 2.47 -8.44
C SER A 48 -13.69 1.99 -9.64
N ALA A 49 -12.55 2.64 -9.90
CA ALA A 49 -11.63 2.24 -10.95
C ALA A 49 -10.92 0.92 -10.60
N LEU A 50 -10.45 0.77 -9.36
CA LEU A 50 -9.82 -0.45 -8.88
C LEU A 50 -10.80 -1.62 -8.87
N ASP A 51 -12.04 -1.41 -8.40
CA ASP A 51 -13.11 -2.40 -8.43
C ASP A 51 -13.31 -2.97 -9.84
N LYS A 52 -13.39 -2.10 -10.85
CA LYS A 52 -13.56 -2.51 -12.25
C LYS A 52 -12.38 -3.32 -12.77
N LEU A 53 -11.15 -2.83 -12.56
CA LEU A 53 -9.94 -3.52 -13.01
C LEU A 53 -9.77 -4.88 -12.33
N SER A 54 -10.16 -4.97 -11.05
CA SER A 54 -10.04 -6.20 -10.25
C SER A 54 -10.86 -7.37 -10.78
N VAL A 55 -11.94 -7.10 -11.52
CA VAL A 55 -12.78 -8.13 -12.17
C VAL A 55 -11.96 -9.03 -13.10
N LEU A 56 -10.86 -8.52 -13.65
CA LEU A 56 -9.97 -9.29 -14.52
C LEU A 56 -9.17 -10.36 -13.75
N GLY A 57 -9.12 -10.29 -12.42
CA GLY A 57 -8.42 -11.28 -11.57
C GLY A 57 -6.90 -11.18 -11.58
N HIS A 58 -6.34 -10.14 -12.22
CA HIS A 58 -4.90 -9.87 -12.22
C HIS A 58 -4.49 -8.97 -11.06
N PRO A 59 -3.30 -9.16 -10.48
CA PRO A 59 -2.78 -8.26 -9.46
C PRO A 59 -2.56 -6.86 -10.04
N ILE A 60 -2.92 -5.83 -9.29
CA ILE A 60 -2.79 -4.43 -9.66
C ILE A 60 -1.57 -3.84 -8.97
N TRP A 61 -0.76 -3.10 -9.71
CA TRP A 61 0.38 -2.35 -9.19
C TRP A 61 0.26 -0.90 -9.61
N PHE A 62 0.37 0.01 -8.65
CA PHE A 62 0.75 1.39 -8.96
C PHE A 62 2.25 1.42 -9.20
N THR A 63 2.66 1.73 -10.42
CA THR A 63 4.06 1.61 -10.85
C THR A 63 4.83 2.92 -10.74
N GLU A 64 4.13 4.05 -10.76
CA GLU A 64 4.68 5.40 -10.88
C GLU A 64 3.86 6.40 -10.03
N LEU A 65 3.42 6.01 -8.83
CA LEU A 65 2.53 6.83 -8.01
C LEU A 65 3.24 8.13 -7.59
N ASP A 66 2.66 9.26 -7.98
CA ASP A 66 2.99 10.57 -7.45
C ASP A 66 1.75 11.47 -7.47
N VAL A 67 1.78 12.53 -6.68
CA VAL A 67 0.72 13.53 -6.63
C VAL A 67 1.32 14.90 -6.82
N SER A 68 0.78 15.69 -7.73
CA SER A 68 1.29 17.03 -8.04
C SER A 68 0.36 18.12 -7.51
N SER A 69 0.89 18.98 -6.64
CA SER A 69 0.21 20.22 -6.23
C SER A 69 1.24 21.22 -5.71
N SER A 70 1.08 22.49 -6.09
CA SER A 70 1.93 23.59 -5.60
C SER A 70 1.73 23.90 -4.12
N ASN A 71 0.68 23.35 -3.50
CA ASN A 71 0.47 23.41 -2.06
C ASN A 71 0.79 22.04 -1.45
N GLU A 72 1.87 21.96 -0.69
CA GLU A 72 2.38 20.72 -0.09
C GLU A 72 1.38 20.04 0.85
N TYR A 73 0.51 20.81 1.52
CA TYR A 73 -0.54 20.27 2.39
C TYR A 73 -1.60 19.54 1.56
N VAL A 74 -2.06 20.16 0.47
CA VAL A 74 -3.01 19.54 -0.46
C VAL A 74 -2.37 18.30 -1.10
N ARG A 75 -1.11 18.39 -1.53
CA ARG A 75 -0.35 17.25 -2.06
C ARG A 75 -0.29 16.11 -1.05
N GLY A 76 -0.08 16.40 0.24
CA GLY A 76 -0.08 15.41 1.31
C GLY A 76 -1.43 14.74 1.52
N GLU A 77 -2.52 15.52 1.57
CA GLU A 77 -3.89 15.01 1.70
C GLU A 77 -4.27 14.13 0.49
N ASP A 78 -3.94 14.57 -0.72
CA ASP A 78 -4.22 13.83 -1.94
C ASP A 78 -3.40 12.53 -2.04
N LEU A 79 -2.13 12.57 -1.62
CA LEU A 79 -1.30 11.37 -1.54
C LEU A 79 -1.85 10.38 -0.50
N GLU A 80 -2.32 10.87 0.64
CA GLU A 80 -2.96 10.05 1.66
C GLU A 80 -4.21 9.33 1.11
N VAL A 81 -5.06 10.02 0.36
CA VAL A 81 -6.22 9.40 -0.32
C VAL A 81 -5.77 8.25 -1.21
N MET A 82 -4.78 8.48 -2.09
CA MET A 82 -4.28 7.45 -2.99
C MET A 82 -3.69 6.24 -2.25
N LEU A 83 -2.89 6.49 -1.22
CA LEU A 83 -2.27 5.43 -0.44
C LEU A 83 -3.32 4.57 0.28
N TRP A 84 -4.32 5.20 0.91
CA TRP A 84 -5.38 4.47 1.61
C TRP A 84 -6.27 3.68 0.66
N GLU A 85 -6.72 4.26 -0.46
CA GLU A 85 -7.55 3.54 -1.44
C GLU A 85 -6.79 2.37 -2.06
N ALA A 86 -5.52 2.57 -2.41
CA ALA A 86 -4.68 1.52 -2.94
C ALA A 86 -4.41 0.43 -1.90
N PHE A 87 -4.11 0.78 -0.65
CA PHE A 87 -3.85 -0.18 0.43
C PHE A 87 -5.11 -0.97 0.84
N ALA A 88 -6.28 -0.33 0.83
CA ALA A 88 -7.54 -0.96 1.20
C ALA A 88 -8.04 -1.98 0.16
N HIS A 89 -7.64 -1.83 -1.11
CA HIS A 89 -8.19 -2.64 -2.19
C HIS A 89 -7.45 -3.99 -2.34
N PRO A 90 -8.12 -5.14 -2.20
CA PRO A 90 -7.48 -6.46 -2.09
C PRO A 90 -6.73 -6.93 -3.35
N ALA A 91 -7.09 -6.41 -4.52
CA ALA A 91 -6.39 -6.71 -5.77
C ALA A 91 -5.09 -5.91 -5.96
N VAL A 92 -4.84 -4.87 -5.15
CA VAL A 92 -3.61 -4.10 -5.22
C VAL A 92 -2.53 -4.85 -4.45
N GLU A 93 -1.43 -5.18 -5.12
CA GLU A 93 -0.32 -5.92 -4.53
C GLU A 93 0.95 -5.09 -4.37
N GLY A 94 1.01 -3.90 -4.96
CA GLY A 94 2.16 -3.03 -4.83
C GLY A 94 1.87 -1.57 -5.17
N ILE A 95 2.59 -0.69 -4.47
CA ILE A 95 2.63 0.75 -4.72
C ILE A 95 4.10 1.15 -4.81
N MET A 96 4.51 1.65 -5.96
CA MET A 96 5.83 2.22 -6.20
C MET A 96 5.68 3.71 -6.45
N LEU A 97 6.45 4.52 -5.70
CA LEU A 97 6.46 5.97 -5.90
C LEU A 97 7.35 6.34 -7.08
N TRP A 98 6.95 7.33 -7.87
CA TRP A 98 7.74 7.84 -9.00
C TRP A 98 8.81 8.85 -8.57
N GLY A 99 9.67 8.41 -7.67
CA GLY A 99 10.63 9.27 -7.00
C GLY A 99 10.03 10.00 -5.79
N PHE A 100 10.88 10.74 -5.10
CA PHE A 100 10.50 11.48 -3.89
C PHE A 100 11.32 12.75 -3.69
N TRP A 101 12.47 12.90 -4.35
CA TRP A 101 13.41 13.99 -4.14
C TRP A 101 13.31 15.02 -5.26
N GLU A 102 13.10 16.29 -4.89
CA GLU A 102 12.82 17.41 -5.80
C GLU A 102 13.73 17.43 -7.04
N LEU A 103 15.04 17.31 -6.85
CA LEU A 103 16.03 17.41 -7.92
C LEU A 103 16.02 16.22 -8.90
N SER A 104 15.27 15.17 -8.60
CA SER A 104 15.18 13.95 -9.42
C SER A 104 13.75 13.64 -9.89
N MET A 105 12.78 14.51 -9.60
CA MET A 105 11.41 14.34 -10.08
C MET A 105 11.28 14.77 -11.53
N SER A 106 10.49 14.02 -12.32
CA SER A 106 10.07 14.45 -13.66
C SER A 106 8.81 15.32 -13.67
N ARG A 107 8.10 15.38 -12.54
CA ARG A 107 6.89 16.21 -12.34
C ARG A 107 7.19 17.33 -11.36
N GLU A 108 6.78 18.54 -11.73
CA GLU A 108 6.87 19.69 -10.83
C GLU A 108 5.94 19.50 -9.63
N ASN A 109 6.37 19.98 -8.46
CA ASN A 109 5.57 19.95 -7.23
C ASN A 109 5.02 18.55 -6.88
N ALA A 110 5.81 17.49 -7.10
CA ALA A 110 5.44 16.11 -6.76
C ALA A 110 6.39 15.45 -5.73
N ASN A 111 7.37 16.19 -5.23
CA ASN A 111 8.40 15.71 -4.31
C ASN A 111 7.87 15.58 -2.87
N LEU A 112 8.46 14.65 -2.12
CA LEU A 112 8.29 14.49 -0.67
C LEU A 112 9.47 15.07 0.13
N VAL A 113 10.60 15.24 -0.54
CA VAL A 113 11.85 15.77 -0.01
C VAL A 113 12.31 16.90 -0.90
N GLU A 114 12.61 18.05 -0.30
CA GLU A 114 13.14 19.25 -0.94
C GLU A 114 14.56 18.99 -1.48
N GLY A 115 15.02 19.84 -2.38
CA GLY A 115 16.32 19.68 -3.03
C GLY A 115 17.50 19.63 -2.05
N GLU A 116 17.39 20.37 -0.95
CA GLU A 116 18.38 20.39 0.15
C GLU A 116 18.26 19.19 1.11
N GLY A 117 17.28 18.30 0.91
CA GLY A 117 17.11 17.06 1.68
C GLY A 117 16.09 17.13 2.81
N GLU A 118 15.44 18.27 3.02
CA GLU A 118 14.41 18.42 4.05
C GLU A 118 13.09 17.75 3.62
N VAL A 119 12.43 17.05 4.56
CA VAL A 119 11.13 16.43 4.29
C VAL A 119 10.03 17.48 4.37
N ASN A 120 9.24 17.60 3.31
CA ASN A 120 8.17 18.58 3.22
C ASN A 120 6.84 18.07 3.80
N GLU A 121 5.77 18.86 3.74
CA GLU A 121 4.50 18.50 4.38
C GLU A 121 3.86 17.23 3.76
N ALA A 122 4.00 17.04 2.44
CA ALA A 122 3.54 15.82 1.79
C ALA A 122 4.37 14.60 2.22
N GLY A 123 5.69 14.76 2.36
CA GLY A 123 6.58 13.70 2.86
C GLY A 123 6.31 13.33 4.32
N LYS A 124 6.00 14.31 5.17
CA LYS A 124 5.59 14.06 6.56
C LYS A 124 4.29 13.27 6.60
N ARG A 125 3.29 13.66 5.81
CA ARG A 125 2.02 12.93 5.72
C ARG A 125 2.22 11.50 5.22
N PHE A 126 3.07 11.28 4.22
CA PHE A 126 3.45 9.93 3.77
C PHE A 126 4.02 9.08 4.92
N LEU A 127 4.91 9.64 5.74
CA LEU A 127 5.50 8.95 6.89
C LEU A 127 4.47 8.65 7.99
N GLU A 128 3.52 9.55 8.23
CA GLU A 128 2.39 9.36 9.16
C GLU A 128 1.51 8.19 8.70
N VAL A 129 1.08 8.17 7.44
CA VAL A 129 0.29 7.06 6.86
C VAL A 129 1.04 5.73 6.97
N LYS A 130 2.35 5.74 6.66
CA LYS A 130 3.19 4.53 6.83
C LYS A 130 3.23 4.03 8.26
N GLN A 131 3.23 4.93 9.25
CA GLN A 131 3.16 4.55 10.65
C GLN A 131 1.80 3.95 11.02
N GLU A 132 0.71 4.47 10.48
CA GLU A 132 -0.64 3.92 10.70
C GLU A 132 -0.80 2.49 10.16
N TRP A 133 -0.06 2.12 9.12
CA TRP A 133 -0.06 0.75 8.58
C TRP A 133 0.72 -0.26 9.43
N LEU A 134 1.47 0.19 10.44
CA LEU A 134 2.20 -0.73 11.31
C LEU A 134 1.28 -1.24 12.43
N SER A 135 1.17 -2.56 12.53
CA SER A 135 0.42 -3.21 13.61
C SER A 135 1.34 -3.55 14.79
N HIS A 136 0.95 -3.12 15.99
CA HIS A 136 1.68 -3.38 17.22
C HIS A 136 0.74 -3.96 18.27
N ALA A 137 1.22 -4.93 19.05
CA ALA A 137 0.47 -5.51 20.16
C ALA A 137 1.42 -5.88 21.31
N TYR A 138 0.89 -5.83 22.52
CA TYR A 138 1.56 -6.26 23.74
C TYR A 138 0.57 -7.00 24.62
N GLY A 139 1.05 -7.99 25.38
CA GLY A 139 0.20 -8.74 26.28
C GLY A 139 0.95 -9.86 26.99
N ILE A 140 0.20 -10.65 27.73
CA ILE A 140 0.68 -11.81 28.48
C ILE A 140 0.22 -13.06 27.73
N ILE A 141 1.10 -14.06 27.66
CA ILE A 141 0.78 -15.37 27.10
C ILE A 141 -0.28 -16.03 27.99
N ASN A 142 -1.32 -16.60 27.39
CA ASN A 142 -2.39 -17.25 28.16
C ASN A 142 -1.91 -18.60 28.78
N ASP A 143 -2.76 -19.22 29.60
CA ASP A 143 -2.46 -20.51 30.25
C ASP A 143 -2.24 -21.66 29.25
N GLU A 144 -2.64 -21.49 27.99
CA GLU A 144 -2.45 -22.44 26.88
C GLU A 144 -1.14 -22.19 26.10
N SER A 145 -0.30 -21.25 26.57
CA SER A 145 0.93 -20.82 25.89
C SER A 145 0.70 -20.14 24.54
N GLU A 146 -0.42 -19.44 24.38
CA GLU A 146 -0.81 -18.76 23.15
C GLU A 146 -0.88 -17.24 23.32
N PHE A 147 -0.64 -16.54 22.21
CA PHE A 147 -0.84 -15.10 22.08
C PHE A 147 -1.66 -14.80 20.81
N ILE A 148 -2.74 -14.03 20.97
CA ILE A 148 -3.62 -13.66 19.86
C ILE A 148 -3.16 -12.32 19.29
N PHE A 149 -2.85 -12.29 18.00
CA PHE A 149 -2.41 -11.10 17.28
C PHE A 149 -3.37 -10.74 16.14
N ARG A 150 -3.69 -9.46 16.02
CA ARG A 150 -4.40 -8.89 14.86
C ARG A 150 -3.53 -7.79 14.27
N GLY A 151 -3.22 -7.90 12.99
CA GLY A 151 -2.46 -6.91 12.24
C GLY A 151 -2.64 -7.08 10.74
N HIS A 152 -2.08 -6.14 9.98
CA HIS A 152 -2.08 -6.21 8.51
C HIS A 152 -1.25 -7.38 8.00
N HIS A 153 -1.52 -7.86 6.78
CA HIS A 153 -0.71 -8.89 6.12
C HIS A 153 0.76 -8.45 6.05
N GLY A 154 1.67 -9.32 6.49
CA GLY A 154 3.09 -9.00 6.52
C GLY A 154 3.91 -9.87 7.46
N THR A 155 5.21 -9.58 7.51
CA THR A 155 6.15 -10.23 8.43
C THR A 155 6.31 -9.40 9.69
N TYR A 156 6.24 -10.06 10.84
CA TYR A 156 6.35 -9.45 12.16
C TYR A 156 7.45 -10.13 12.98
N ALA A 157 7.91 -9.42 14.00
CA ALA A 157 8.74 -9.96 15.06
C ALA A 157 8.00 -9.84 16.39
N VAL A 158 8.12 -10.87 17.24
CA VAL A 158 7.66 -10.87 18.62
C VAL A 158 8.85 -11.02 19.55
N GLU A 159 8.88 -10.16 20.56
CA GLU A 159 9.81 -10.26 21.69
C GLU A 159 9.10 -10.95 22.86
N ILE A 160 9.63 -12.08 23.29
CA ILE A 160 9.08 -12.89 24.37
C ILE A 160 9.97 -12.70 25.60
N CYS A 161 9.46 -11.97 26.59
CA CYS A 161 10.16 -11.69 27.83
C CYS A 161 9.89 -12.80 28.87
N THR A 162 10.95 -13.48 29.31
CA THR A 162 10.90 -14.51 30.35
C THR A 162 11.86 -14.16 31.50
N PRO A 163 11.77 -14.84 32.66
CA PRO A 163 12.78 -14.70 33.71
C PRO A 163 14.21 -15.07 33.26
N ALA A 164 14.36 -15.92 32.24
CA ALA A 164 15.66 -16.34 31.70
C ALA A 164 16.23 -15.34 30.68
N GLY A 165 15.41 -14.46 30.10
CA GLY A 165 15.82 -13.46 29.11
C GLY A 165 14.75 -13.15 28.08
N ILE A 166 15.15 -12.43 27.03
CA ILE A 166 14.29 -12.07 25.89
C ILE A 166 14.59 -13.00 24.72
N VAL A 167 13.55 -13.55 24.11
CA VAL A 167 13.65 -14.35 22.88
C VAL A 167 12.88 -13.69 21.74
N LEU A 168 13.55 -13.52 20.60
CA LEU A 168 12.96 -12.97 19.38
C LEU A 168 12.48 -14.11 18.46
N LYS A 169 11.23 -14.04 18.00
CA LYS A 169 10.71 -14.92 16.95
C LYS A 169 10.08 -14.09 15.84
N THR A 170 10.12 -14.58 14.61
CA THR A 170 9.42 -13.99 13.48
C THR A 170 8.22 -14.85 13.08
N PHE A 171 7.18 -14.21 12.57
CA PHE A 171 5.98 -14.87 12.07
C PHE A 171 5.38 -14.06 10.92
N VAL A 172 4.54 -14.72 10.12
CA VAL A 172 3.82 -14.10 9.00
C VAL A 172 2.35 -14.06 9.34
N VAL A 173 1.73 -12.90 9.13
CA VAL A 173 0.27 -12.76 9.10
C VAL A 173 -0.15 -12.85 7.65
N GLU A 174 -0.86 -13.91 7.30
CA GLU A 174 -1.42 -14.13 5.95
C GLU A 174 -2.60 -13.19 5.69
N LYS A 175 -2.97 -13.01 4.42
CA LYS A 175 -4.19 -12.28 4.04
C LYS A 175 -5.43 -12.99 4.65
N GLY A 176 -6.27 -12.25 5.38
CA GLY A 176 -7.52 -12.77 5.95
C GLY A 176 -8.12 -11.88 7.04
N GLU A 177 -9.31 -12.25 7.53
CA GLU A 177 -10.04 -11.47 8.55
C GLU A 177 -9.87 -12.01 9.98
N SER A 178 -9.34 -13.24 10.10
CA SER A 178 -9.16 -13.93 11.38
C SER A 178 -7.87 -13.48 12.08
N PRO A 179 -7.86 -13.35 13.41
CA PRO A 179 -6.63 -13.09 14.15
C PRO A 179 -5.70 -14.30 14.05
N LEU A 180 -4.40 -14.05 14.12
CA LEU A 180 -3.37 -15.09 14.19
C LEU A 180 -3.21 -15.55 15.64
N VAL A 181 -3.19 -16.86 15.87
CA VAL A 181 -2.84 -17.47 17.15
C VAL A 181 -1.37 -17.89 17.10
N LEU A 182 -0.53 -17.26 17.90
CA LEU A 182 0.88 -17.60 18.04
C LEU A 182 1.06 -18.56 19.21
N SER A 183 1.38 -19.81 18.92
CA SER A 183 1.78 -20.79 19.92
C SER A 183 3.24 -20.57 20.33
N ILE A 184 3.48 -20.28 21.60
CA ILE A 184 4.80 -20.00 22.15
C ILE A 184 5.27 -21.21 22.96
N ASP A 185 6.21 -21.97 22.43
CA ASP A 185 6.81 -23.08 23.17
C ASP A 185 7.70 -22.57 24.32
N LEU A 186 7.12 -22.55 25.53
CA LEU A 186 7.80 -22.17 26.78
C LEU A 186 8.88 -23.18 27.22
N SER A 187 8.92 -24.40 26.67
CA SER A 187 9.96 -25.39 27.01
C SER A 187 11.28 -25.13 26.27
N SER A 188 11.22 -24.33 25.21
CA SER A 188 12.37 -23.89 24.40
C SER A 188 12.95 -22.54 24.84
N LEU A 189 12.38 -21.93 25.90
CA LEU A 189 12.68 -20.61 26.44
C LEU A 189 13.32 -20.71 27.83
#